data_AF-A0A4S0PZZ4-F1
#
_entry.id   AF-A0A4S0PZZ4-F1
#
_cell.length_a   1.000
_cell.length_b   1.000
_cell.length_c   1.000
_cell.angle_alpha   90.00
_cell.angle_beta   90.00
_cell.angle_gamma   90.00
#
_symmetry.space_group_name_H-M   'P 1'
#
loop_
_entity.id
_entity.type
_entity.pdbx_description
1 polymer ?
#
loop_
_entity_poly.entity_id
_entity_poly.type
_entity_poly.pdbx_seq_one_letter_code
_entity_poly.pdbx_strand_id
1 'polypeptide(L)'
;LASVQQLAEGATVTDVFSYTNSDNHGGSSSANLTITITGTNDAPVAVADAAAVKEDTNTLADPNPVSGNVLSNDTDVDNGDTH
;
A
#
# COMPACT_ATOMS: atom_id res chain seq x y z
N LEU A 1 6.20 -8.82 -6.08
CA LEU A 1 5.71 -7.48 -6.50
C LEU A 1 4.78 -6.87 -5.46
N ALA A 2 3.72 -7.54 -5.01
CA ALA A 2 2.84 -6.99 -3.96
C ALA A 2 3.60 -6.56 -2.68
N SER A 3 4.66 -7.29 -2.32
CA SER A 3 5.49 -6.97 -1.15
C SER A 3 6.37 -5.72 -1.28
N VAL A 4 6.73 -5.30 -2.50
CA VAL A 4 7.49 -4.04 -2.70
C VAL A 4 6.55 -2.85 -2.82
N GLN A 5 5.34 -3.06 -3.34
CA GLN A 5 4.31 -2.02 -3.40
C GLN A 5 3.76 -1.65 -2.02
N GLN A 6 3.89 -2.55 -1.05
CA GLN A 6 3.45 -2.30 0.34
C GLN A 6 4.48 -1.52 1.17
N LEU A 7 5.62 -1.13 0.59
CA LEU A 7 6.66 -0.44 1.34
C LEU A 7 6.31 1.04 1.52
N ALA A 8 5.95 1.40 2.74
CA ALA A 8 5.79 2.79 3.14
C ALA A 8 7.04 3.65 2.86
N GLU A 9 6.88 4.97 2.86
CA GLU A 9 7.98 5.91 2.61
C GLU A 9 9.22 5.62 3.49
N GLY A 10 10.36 5.40 2.85
CA GLY A 10 11.62 5.13 3.52
C GLY A 10 11.77 3.72 4.08
N ALA A 11 10.74 2.87 4.03
CA ALA A 11 10.88 1.45 4.30
C ALA A 11 11.76 0.79 3.23
N THR A 12 12.52 -0.25 3.60
CA THR A 12 13.44 -0.90 2.64
C THR A 12 13.31 -2.41 2.65
N VAL A 13 13.45 -3.01 1.48
CA VAL A 13 13.70 -4.44 1.32
C VAL A 13 14.96 -4.65 0.48
N THR A 14 15.62 -5.79 0.64
CA THR A 14 16.85 -6.12 -0.08
C THR A 14 16.70 -7.41 -0.84
N ASP A 15 17.06 -7.39 -2.12
CA ASP A 15 17.23 -8.57 -2.96
C ASP A 15 18.71 -8.90 -3.10
N VAL A 16 19.06 -10.18 -2.93
CA VAL A 16 20.45 -10.66 -2.99
C VAL A 16 20.57 -11.73 -4.07
N PHE A 17 21.46 -11.49 -5.04
CA PHE A 17 21.77 -12.41 -6.12
C PHE A 17 23.21 -12.91 -5.98
N SER A 18 23.38 -14.20 -5.74
CA SER A 18 24.71 -14.82 -5.78
C SER A 18 25.07 -15.19 -7.22
N TYR A 19 26.29 -14.88 -7.63
CA TYR A 19 26.82 -15.25 -8.93
C TYR A 19 28.23 -15.81 -8.81
N THR A 20 28.62 -16.60 -9.80
CA THR A 20 29.96 -17.21 -9.89
C THR A 20 30.58 -16.84 -11.23
N ASN A 21 31.77 -16.27 -11.17
CA ASN A 21 32.62 -16.01 -12.32
C ASN A 21 33.60 -17.16 -12.50
N SER A 22 33.72 -17.70 -13.72
CA SER A 22 34.73 -18.68 -14.11
C SER A 22 35.75 -18.03 -15.02
N ASP A 23 37.04 -18.30 -14.81
CA ASP A 23 38.12 -17.79 -15.67
C ASP A 23 38.41 -18.66 -16.90
N ASN A 24 37.65 -19.76 -17.08
CA ASN A 24 37.83 -20.78 -18.11
C ASN A 24 39.20 -21.51 -18.08
N HIS A 25 39.98 -21.33 -17.03
CA HIS A 25 41.26 -21.99 -16.76
C HIS A 25 41.21 -22.85 -15.48
N GLY A 26 40.01 -23.09 -14.96
CA GLY A 26 39.76 -23.91 -13.77
C GLY A 26 39.61 -23.13 -12.47
N GLY A 27 39.80 -21.80 -12.51
CA GLY A 27 39.51 -20.90 -11.41
C GLY A 27 38.05 -20.43 -11.43
N SER A 28 37.44 -20.31 -10.25
CA SER A 28 36.15 -19.64 -10.11
C SER A 28 36.11 -18.80 -8.83
N SER A 29 35.28 -17.76 -8.85
CA SER A 29 35.05 -16.87 -7.71
C SER A 29 33.59 -16.50 -7.63
N SER A 30 33.01 -16.52 -6.43
CA SER A 30 31.61 -16.15 -6.21
C SER A 30 31.50 -14.82 -5.49
N ALA A 31 30.43 -14.08 -5.79
CA ALA A 31 30.11 -12.82 -5.16
C ALA A 31 28.59 -12.62 -5.09
N ASN A 32 28.16 -11.65 -4.29
CA ASN A 32 26.75 -11.29 -4.14
C ASN A 32 26.52 -9.89 -4.72
N LEU A 33 25.50 -9.75 -5.57
CA LEU A 33 24.90 -8.47 -5.93
C LEU A 33 23.74 -8.20 -4.98
N THR A 34 23.84 -7.10 -4.25
CA THR A 34 22.81 -6.66 -3.31
C THR A 34 22.07 -5.47 -3.89
N ILE A 35 20.75 -5.55 -4.01
CA ILE A 35 19.88 -4.48 -4.48
C ILE A 35 19.00 -4.04 -3.33
N THR A 36 19.08 -2.76 -2.97
CA THR A 36 18.22 -2.15 -1.95
C THR A 36 17.08 -1.41 -2.63
N ILE A 37 15.86 -1.76 -2.27
CA ILE A 37 14.63 -1.13 -2.75
C ILE A 37 14.11 -0.28 -1.60
N THR A 38 13.86 1.01 -1.88
CA THR A 38 13.29 1.95 -0.91
C THR A 38 11.88 2.28 -1.34
N GLY A 39 10.93 2.13 -0.42
CA GLY A 39 9.53 2.46 -0.59
C GLY A 39 9.28 3.96 -0.65
N THR A 40 8.20 4.33 -1.31
CA THR A 40 7.67 5.69 -1.42
C THR A 40 6.21 5.63 -1.04
N ASN A 41 5.67 6.69 -0.44
CA ASN A 41 4.25 6.76 -0.15
C ASN A 41 3.44 6.77 -1.45
N ASP A 42 2.56 5.80 -1.61
CA ASP A 42 1.50 5.82 -2.61
C ASP A 42 0.35 6.73 -2.14
N ALA A 43 -0.45 7.23 -3.07
CA ALA A 43 -1.64 8.00 -2.70
C ALA A 43 -2.82 7.05 -2.46
N PRO A 44 -3.74 7.37 -1.55
CA PRO A 44 -4.91 6.55 -1.31
C PRO A 44 -5.81 6.50 -2.54
N VAL A 45 -6.46 5.36 -2.71
CA VAL A 45 -7.51 5.15 -3.71
C VAL A 45 -8.85 5.42 -3.04
N ALA A 46 -9.41 6.59 -3.35
CA ALA A 46 -10.70 7.00 -2.82
C ALA A 46 -11.88 6.32 -3.55
N VAL A 47 -12.95 6.04 -2.82
CA VAL A 47 -14.21 5.50 -3.34
C VAL A 47 -15.36 6.41 -2.93
N ALA A 48 -16.23 6.75 -3.87
CA ALA A 48 -17.32 7.68 -3.60
C ALA A 48 -18.32 7.13 -2.57
N ASP A 49 -18.57 7.89 -1.52
CA ASP A 49 -19.65 7.64 -0.57
C ASP A 49 -20.98 8.13 -1.09
N ALA A 50 -22.04 7.40 -0.73
CA ALA A 50 -23.40 7.82 -0.98
C ALA A 50 -24.24 7.62 0.28
N ALA A 51 -24.95 8.66 0.66
CA ALA A 51 -25.99 8.60 1.67
C ALA A 51 -27.21 9.37 1.17
N ALA A 52 -28.40 8.88 1.54
CA ALA A 52 -29.66 9.47 1.13
C ALA A 52 -30.55 9.67 2.35
N VAL A 53 -31.35 10.73 2.31
CA VAL A 53 -32.40 11.00 3.30
C VAL A 53 -33.72 11.15 2.58
N LYS A 54 -34.77 10.59 3.16
CA LYS A 54 -36.13 10.84 2.71
C LYS A 54 -36.59 12.24 3.14
N GLU A 55 -37.02 13.06 2.20
CA GLU A 55 -37.61 14.36 2.49
C GLU A 55 -38.84 14.23 3.42
N ASP A 56 -39.12 15.29 4.18
CA ASP A 56 -40.35 15.46 4.98
C ASP A 56 -40.62 14.37 6.05
N THR A 57 -39.56 13.72 6.53
CA THR A 57 -39.65 12.70 7.59
C THR A 57 -38.93 13.08 8.88
N ASN A 58 -38.13 14.16 8.90
CA ASN A 58 -37.34 14.53 10.06
C ASN A 58 -38.21 15.22 11.14
N THR A 59 -38.81 14.43 12.02
CA THR A 59 -39.61 14.92 13.14
C THR A 59 -38.92 14.62 14.48
N LEU A 60 -39.35 15.25 15.58
CA LEU A 60 -38.83 14.92 16.92
C LEU A 60 -39.11 13.45 17.32
N ALA A 61 -40.15 12.84 16.76
CA ALA A 61 -40.53 11.45 17.03
C ALA A 61 -39.86 10.44 16.08
N ASP A 62 -39.38 10.90 14.92
CA ASP A 62 -38.72 10.09 13.89
C ASP A 62 -37.62 10.95 13.21
N PRO A 63 -36.45 11.09 13.83
CA PRO A 63 -35.37 11.87 13.24
C PRO A 63 -34.75 11.11 12.07
N ASN A 64 -34.48 11.81 10.96
CA ASN A 64 -33.86 11.26 9.76
C ASN A 64 -32.49 11.93 9.48
N PRO A 65 -31.49 11.74 10.37
CA PRO A 65 -30.16 12.30 10.18
C PRO A 65 -29.37 11.48 9.16
N VAL A 66 -28.58 12.18 8.34
CA VAL A 66 -27.52 11.54 7.55
C VAL A 66 -26.26 11.43 8.40
N SER A 67 -25.63 10.26 8.39
CA SER A 67 -24.33 10.01 9.02
C SER A 67 -23.46 9.21 8.08
N GLY A 68 -22.14 9.39 8.15
CA GLY A 68 -21.19 8.63 7.33
C GLY A 68 -19.75 8.93 7.73
N ASN A 69 -18.83 8.15 7.18
CA ASN A 69 -17.39 8.37 7.24
C ASN A 69 -16.84 8.22 5.82
N VAL A 70 -16.06 9.20 5.38
CA VAL A 70 -15.47 9.23 4.04
C VAL A 70 -14.25 8.33 3.88
N LEU A 71 -13.80 7.70 4.98
CA LEU A 71 -12.56 6.91 5.02
C LEU A 71 -12.82 5.41 4.94
N SER A 72 -14.08 4.97 5.12
CA SER A 72 -14.39 3.57 5.41
C SER A 72 -14.31 2.62 4.21
N ASN A 73 -14.38 3.16 3.00
CA ASN A 73 -14.32 2.45 1.73
C ASN A 73 -13.08 2.82 0.90
N ASP A 74 -12.25 3.72 1.41
CA ASP A 74 -10.98 4.11 0.82
C ASP A 74 -9.92 3.05 1.15
N THR A 75 -8.92 2.90 0.28
CA THR A 75 -7.83 1.94 0.47
C THR A 75 -6.49 2.56 0.16
N ASP A 76 -5.47 2.20 0.94
CA ASP A 76 -4.07 2.45 0.61
C ASP A 76 -3.32 1.12 0.54
N VAL A 77 -2.30 1.06 -0.30
CA VAL A 77 -1.50 -0.14 -0.49
C VAL A 77 -0.30 -0.20 0.46
N ASP A 78 0.12 0.93 1.02
CA ASP A 78 1.24 1.03 1.95
C ASP A 78 0.94 0.39 3.31
N ASN A 79 1.94 -0.31 3.85
CA ASN A 79 1.82 -0.90 5.18
C ASN A 79 1.83 0.18 6.27
N GLY A 80 0.83 0.11 7.16
CA GLY A 80 0.76 0.97 8.34
C GLY A 80 0.02 2.29 8.09
N ASP A 81 -0.48 2.51 6.88
CA ASP A 81 -1.47 3.54 6.65
C ASP A 81 -2.86 3.05 7.08
N THR A 82 -3.59 3.89 7.79
CA THR A 82 -4.97 3.65 8.19
C THR A 82 -5.75 4.93 7.94
N HIS A 83 -6.72 4.85 7.03
CA HIS A 83 -7.66 5.94 6.73
C HIS A 83 -8.52 6.30 7.94
#